data_AF-X1APQ6-F1
#
_entry.id   AF-X1APQ6-F1
#
_cell.length_a   1.000
_cell.length_b   1.000
_cell.length_c   1.000
_cell.angle_alpha   90.00
_cell.angle_beta   90.00
_cell.angle_gamma   90.00
#
_symmetry.space_group_name_H-M   'P 1'
#
loop_
_entity.id
_entity.type
_entity.pdbx_description
1 polymer ?
#
loop_
_entity_poly.entity_id
_entity_poly.type
_entity_poly.pdbx_seq_one_letter_code
_entity_poly.pdbx_strand_id
1 'polypeptide(L)'
;KKFSKFLDFGGGYGIFTRLMRDIGFDFYWYDPQSTNLLARGFEIKSKNYKYELITAFEVFEHFAEPIKEIESMIQFSDNILFSTEILPSTLPKTEEWWYYALESGQHISFYSYRTLKYIAQKYNMNLCSNSRNYHLFTKNRKINNKIFNLLLKLQRFGLFFYVKKKMKSLTIDDMNFLISKMKN
;
A
#
# COMPACT_ATOMS: atom_id res chain seq x y z
N LYS A 1 -0.54 -15.24 5.49
CA LYS A 1 -0.01 -16.24 6.48
C LYS A 1 1.14 -15.60 7.27
N LYS A 2 1.57 -16.14 8.43
CA LYS A 2 2.61 -15.55 9.31
C LYS A 2 3.98 -15.34 8.62
N PHE A 3 4.22 -16.04 7.50
CA PHE A 3 5.46 -15.98 6.71
C PHE A 3 5.21 -15.60 5.24
N SER A 4 4.19 -14.78 5.00
CA SER A 4 3.96 -14.25 3.66
C SER A 4 4.90 -13.09 3.36
N LYS A 5 5.13 -12.82 2.07
CA LYS A 5 5.82 -11.61 1.61
C LYS A 5 4.83 -10.53 1.25
N PHE A 6 5.27 -9.29 1.39
CA PHE A 6 4.48 -8.09 1.15
C PHE A 6 5.23 -7.15 0.21
N LEU A 7 4.50 -6.32 -0.51
CA LEU A 7 5.09 -5.36 -1.44
C LEU A 7 4.55 -3.96 -1.13
N ASP A 8 5.47 -3.02 -0.99
CA ASP A 8 5.20 -1.59 -0.91
C ASP A 8 5.37 -0.98 -2.31
N PHE A 9 4.26 -0.69 -2.96
CA PHE A 9 4.20 -0.11 -4.30
C PHE A 9 4.15 1.41 -4.18
N GLY A 10 5.08 2.12 -4.84
CA GLY A 10 5.36 3.52 -4.51
C GLY A 10 6.16 3.65 -3.21
N GLY A 11 7.13 2.75 -2.98
CA GLY A 11 7.87 2.66 -1.72
C GLY A 11 8.76 3.85 -1.38
N GLY A 12 8.91 4.85 -2.27
CA GLY A 12 9.61 6.09 -2.02
C GLY A 12 11.05 5.89 -1.51
N TYR A 13 11.41 6.59 -0.44
CA TYR A 13 12.70 6.43 0.22
C TYR A 13 12.86 5.14 1.04
N GLY A 14 11.80 4.31 1.11
CA GLY A 14 11.83 3.01 1.78
C GLY A 14 11.48 3.04 3.27
N ILE A 15 10.94 4.15 3.77
CA ILE A 15 10.60 4.32 5.19
C ILE A 15 9.61 3.24 5.62
N PHE A 16 8.48 3.10 4.91
CA PHE A 16 7.44 2.15 5.30
C PHE A 16 7.94 0.71 5.23
N THR A 17 8.57 0.33 4.12
CA THR A 17 9.23 -0.98 3.98
C THR A 17 10.19 -1.26 5.13
N ARG A 18 11.06 -0.32 5.49
CA ARG A 18 12.02 -0.49 6.60
C ARG A 18 11.32 -0.71 7.93
N LEU A 19 10.35 0.14 8.27
CA LEU A 19 9.55 0.02 9.49
C LEU A 19 8.85 -1.35 9.58
N MET A 20 8.27 -1.83 8.48
CA MET A 20 7.57 -3.10 8.45
C MET A 20 8.51 -4.30 8.64
N ARG A 21 9.72 -4.24 8.06
CA ARG A 21 10.76 -5.27 8.27
C ARG A 21 11.28 -5.26 9.69
N ASP A 22 11.47 -4.09 10.29
CA ASP A 22 11.91 -3.96 11.68
C ASP A 22 10.86 -4.50 12.67
N ILE A 23 9.57 -4.43 12.32
CA ILE A 23 8.50 -5.10 13.08
C ILE A 23 8.56 -6.63 12.90
N GLY A 24 8.97 -7.11 11.72
CA GLY A 24 9.14 -8.53 11.43
C GLY A 24 8.43 -9.03 10.16
N PHE A 25 7.81 -8.15 9.37
CA PHE A 25 7.14 -8.52 8.13
C PHE A 25 8.14 -8.53 6.96
N ASP A 26 8.09 -9.56 6.10
CA ASP A 26 8.98 -9.66 4.92
C ASP A 26 8.48 -8.76 3.78
N PHE A 27 8.66 -7.45 3.95
CA PHE A 27 8.30 -6.42 2.96
C PHE A 27 9.41 -6.20 1.93
N TYR A 28 8.99 -6.02 0.69
CA TYR A 28 9.81 -5.58 -0.44
C TYR A 28 9.22 -4.28 -0.95
N TRP A 29 9.97 -3.55 -1.77
CA TRP A 29 9.50 -2.29 -2.34
C TRP A 29 9.64 -2.25 -3.86
N TYR A 30 8.80 -1.42 -4.47
CA TYR A 30 8.87 -1.05 -5.87
C TYR A 30 8.52 0.42 -6.01
N ASP A 31 9.41 1.20 -6.64
CA ASP A 31 9.14 2.59 -6.99
C ASP A 31 10.04 2.99 -8.18
N PRO A 32 9.47 3.24 -9.37
CA PRO A 32 10.26 3.65 -10.53
C PRO A 32 10.64 5.14 -10.50
N GLN A 33 10.01 5.96 -9.65
CA GLN A 33 10.17 7.42 -9.61
C GLN A 33 11.02 7.90 -8.43
N SER A 34 11.38 7.02 -7.49
CA SER A 34 12.15 7.37 -6.30
C SER A 34 13.37 6.47 -6.09
N THR A 35 14.47 7.08 -5.64
CA THR A 35 15.64 6.34 -5.16
C THR A 35 15.44 5.95 -3.70
N ASN A 36 15.41 4.65 -3.42
CA ASN A 36 15.25 4.14 -2.06
C ASN A 36 16.55 4.27 -1.25
N LEU A 37 16.42 4.79 -0.02
CA LEU A 37 17.57 5.06 0.85
C LEU A 37 17.66 4.07 2.02
N LEU A 38 16.52 3.64 2.55
CA LEU A 38 16.41 2.95 3.84
C LEU A 38 16.11 1.44 3.74
N ALA A 39 15.73 0.95 2.57
CA ALA A 39 15.39 -0.45 2.32
C ALA A 39 16.09 -1.01 1.06
N ARG A 40 17.26 -0.47 0.72
CA ARG A 40 18.13 -0.98 -0.35
C ARG A 40 18.40 -2.48 -0.20
N GLY A 41 18.42 -3.20 -1.30
CA GLY A 41 18.63 -4.65 -1.34
C GLY A 41 17.36 -5.49 -1.16
N PHE A 42 16.22 -4.85 -0.87
CA PHE A 42 14.89 -5.44 -0.72
C PHE A 42 13.92 -4.99 -1.82
N GLU A 43 14.45 -4.66 -3.00
CA GLU A 43 13.68 -4.39 -4.21
C GLU A 43 12.90 -5.64 -4.62
N ILE A 44 11.80 -5.44 -5.37
CA ILE A 44 11.18 -6.54 -6.10
C ILE A 44 12.21 -7.25 -6.99
N LYS A 45 12.39 -8.56 -6.76
CA LYS A 45 13.37 -9.37 -7.51
C LYS A 45 12.85 -9.92 -8.83
N SER A 46 11.54 -10.14 -8.94
CA SER A 46 10.93 -10.74 -10.11
C SER A 46 9.48 -10.35 -10.25
N LYS A 47 9.06 -10.14 -11.51
CA LYS A 47 7.66 -9.90 -11.84
C LYS A 47 6.73 -11.09 -11.57
N ASN A 48 7.30 -12.29 -11.41
CA ASN A 48 6.57 -13.54 -11.25
C ASN A 48 6.25 -13.88 -9.78
N TYR A 49 6.67 -13.05 -8.83
CA TYR A 49 6.41 -13.32 -7.42
C TYR A 49 5.02 -12.83 -7.01
N LYS A 50 4.24 -13.69 -6.35
CA LYS A 50 2.95 -13.33 -5.76
C LYS A 50 3.10 -12.95 -4.29
N TYR A 51 2.77 -11.70 -3.98
CA TYR A 51 2.76 -11.15 -2.62
C TYR A 51 1.39 -11.37 -1.97
N GLU A 52 1.35 -11.54 -0.65
CA GLU A 52 0.07 -11.69 0.07
C GLU A 52 -0.75 -10.41 0.04
N LEU A 53 -0.10 -9.26 0.12
CA LEU A 53 -0.72 -7.95 0.08
C LEU A 53 0.25 -6.93 -0.50
N ILE A 54 -0.29 -6.04 -1.32
CA ILE A 54 0.37 -4.80 -1.74
C ILE A 54 -0.11 -3.66 -0.85
N THR A 55 0.80 -2.80 -0.40
CA THR A 55 0.49 -1.45 0.09
C THR A 55 0.78 -0.42 -0.99
N ALA A 56 -0.08 0.60 -1.12
CA ALA A 56 0.12 1.75 -2.00
C ALA A 56 -0.47 3.00 -1.33
N PHE A 57 0.31 3.66 -0.48
CA PHE A 57 -0.16 4.82 0.29
C PHE A 57 0.17 6.13 -0.40
N GLU A 58 -0.84 6.94 -0.69
CA GLU A 58 -0.73 8.21 -1.43
C GLU A 58 -0.01 8.03 -2.79
N VAL A 59 -0.44 7.01 -3.55
CA VAL A 59 0.15 6.68 -4.87
C VAL A 59 -0.88 6.81 -5.99
N PHE A 60 -2.15 6.53 -5.71
CA PHE A 60 -3.21 6.41 -6.72
C PHE A 60 -3.51 7.74 -7.41
N GLU A 61 -3.39 8.84 -6.68
CA GLU A 61 -3.57 10.21 -7.12
C GLU A 61 -2.53 10.67 -8.15
N HIS A 62 -1.37 9.99 -8.20
CA HIS A 62 -0.26 10.33 -9.09
C HIS A 62 -0.30 9.54 -10.41
N PHE A 63 -1.25 8.62 -10.59
CA PHE A 63 -1.31 7.80 -11.79
C PHE A 63 -1.84 8.57 -12.99
N ALA A 64 -1.03 8.67 -14.05
CA ALA A 64 -1.47 9.17 -15.35
C ALA A 64 -2.34 8.14 -16.08
N GLU A 65 -2.06 6.85 -15.91
CA GLU A 65 -2.85 5.72 -16.46
C GLU A 65 -3.35 4.78 -15.34
N PRO A 66 -4.33 5.18 -14.50
CA PRO A 66 -4.74 4.42 -13.31
C PRO A 66 -5.03 2.94 -13.54
N ILE A 67 -5.72 2.64 -14.64
CA ILE A 67 -6.14 1.28 -14.99
C ILE A 67 -4.92 0.38 -15.26
N LYS A 68 -3.92 0.88 -15.98
CA LYS A 68 -2.69 0.17 -16.31
C LYS A 68 -1.85 -0.09 -15.04
N GLU A 69 -1.77 0.90 -14.16
CA GLU A 69 -1.06 0.75 -12.89
C GLU A 69 -1.73 -0.27 -11.97
N ILE A 70 -3.06 -0.24 -11.88
CA ILE A 70 -3.84 -1.23 -11.12
C ILE A 70 -3.69 -2.64 -11.72
N GLU A 71 -3.70 -2.78 -13.04
CA GLU A 71 -3.43 -4.07 -13.69
C GLU A 71 -2.03 -4.60 -13.35
N SER A 72 -1.02 -3.71 -13.31
CA SER A 72 0.32 -4.08 -12.88
C SER A 72 0.33 -4.60 -11.43
N MET A 73 -0.40 -3.95 -10.51
CA MET A 73 -0.50 -4.39 -9.11
C MET A 73 -1.21 -5.74 -8.98
N ILE A 74 -2.27 -5.98 -9.75
CA ILE A 74 -3.00 -7.26 -9.73
C ILE A 74 -2.12 -8.43 -10.21
N GLN A 75 -1.12 -8.17 -11.05
CA GLN A 75 -0.11 -9.17 -11.39
C GLN A 75 0.71 -9.60 -10.17
N PHE A 76 0.93 -8.71 -9.20
CA PHE A 76 1.70 -8.97 -7.99
C PHE A 76 0.89 -9.53 -6.83
N SER A 77 -0.38 -9.17 -6.67
CA SER A 77 -1.20 -9.65 -5.56
C SER A 77 -2.69 -9.66 -5.85
N ASP A 78 -3.40 -10.56 -5.19
CA ASP A 78 -4.86 -10.60 -5.14
C ASP A 78 -5.43 -9.65 -4.08
N ASN A 79 -4.58 -8.98 -3.29
CA ASN A 79 -4.98 -8.04 -2.26
C ASN A 79 -4.16 -6.75 -2.37
N ILE A 80 -4.85 -5.60 -2.40
CA ILE A 80 -4.23 -4.27 -2.53
C ILE A 80 -4.85 -3.36 -1.48
N LEU A 81 -4.08 -3.02 -0.45
CA LEU A 81 -4.41 -2.00 0.55
C LEU A 81 -3.80 -0.69 0.08
N PHE A 82 -4.60 0.35 -0.09
CA PHE A 82 -4.12 1.62 -0.61
C PHE A 82 -4.76 2.79 0.13
N SER A 83 -4.08 3.94 0.07
CA SER A 83 -4.69 5.21 0.47
C SER A 83 -4.80 6.18 -0.69
N THR A 84 -5.96 6.84 -0.73
CA THR A 84 -6.24 8.01 -1.56
C THR A 84 -7.53 8.66 -1.05
N GLU A 85 -7.58 9.99 -0.93
CA GLU A 85 -8.79 10.68 -0.48
C GLU A 85 -9.91 10.55 -1.52
N ILE A 86 -11.10 10.16 -1.05
CA ILE A 86 -12.27 10.04 -1.93
C ILE A 86 -12.78 11.43 -2.28
N LEU A 87 -13.02 11.66 -3.57
CA LEU A 87 -13.72 12.84 -4.07
C LEU A 87 -15.11 12.96 -3.41
N PRO A 88 -15.43 14.09 -2.76
CA PRO A 88 -16.74 14.30 -2.13
C PRO A 88 -17.88 14.22 -3.15
N SER A 89 -19.09 13.95 -2.67
CA SER A 89 -20.28 13.84 -3.53
C SER A 89 -20.62 15.17 -4.23
N THR A 90 -20.38 16.28 -3.55
CA THR A 90 -20.40 17.63 -4.10
C THR A 90 -18.99 18.00 -4.52
N LEU A 91 -18.78 18.29 -5.80
CA LEU A 91 -17.46 18.67 -6.30
C LEU A 91 -17.00 19.96 -5.60
N PRO A 92 -15.92 19.91 -4.83
CA PRO A 92 -15.39 21.12 -4.21
C PRO A 92 -14.81 22.04 -5.28
N LYS A 93 -14.82 23.35 -5.03
CA LYS A 93 -14.03 24.25 -5.87
C LYS A 93 -12.54 23.97 -5.69
N THR A 94 -11.77 24.45 -6.65
CA THR A 94 -10.31 24.34 -6.68
C THR A 94 -9.63 24.80 -5.40
N GLU A 95 -10.11 25.87 -4.75
CA GLU A 95 -9.55 26.38 -3.49
C GLU A 95 -10.09 25.68 -2.23
N GLU A 96 -11.14 24.88 -2.35
CA GLU A 96 -11.89 24.33 -1.22
C GLU A 96 -11.43 22.92 -0.82
N TRP A 97 -10.62 22.26 -1.66
CA TRP A 97 -10.11 20.92 -1.39
C TRP A 97 -8.59 20.85 -1.61
N TRP A 98 -7.88 20.86 -0.47
CA TRP A 98 -6.42 20.77 -0.41
C TRP A 98 -5.84 19.59 -1.20
N TYR A 99 -6.60 18.51 -1.35
CA TYR A 99 -6.17 17.30 -2.05
C TYR A 99 -6.01 17.49 -3.56
N TYR A 100 -6.49 18.59 -4.14
CA TYR A 100 -6.14 18.95 -5.52
C TYR A 100 -4.65 19.26 -5.68
N ALA A 101 -3.96 19.68 -4.61
CA ALA A 101 -2.52 19.95 -4.59
C ALA A 101 -2.04 20.83 -5.77
N LEU A 102 -2.78 21.91 -6.07
CA LEU A 102 -2.55 22.75 -7.26
C LEU A 102 -1.14 23.38 -7.30
N GLU A 103 -0.52 23.59 -6.15
CA GLU A 103 0.83 24.16 -6.00
C GLU A 103 1.91 23.22 -6.55
N SER A 104 1.77 21.91 -6.35
CA SER A 104 2.71 20.90 -6.84
C SER A 104 2.28 20.29 -8.16
N GLY A 105 0.98 20.29 -8.45
CA GLY A 105 0.38 19.64 -9.62
C GLY A 105 0.55 18.12 -9.63
N GLN A 106 0.92 17.53 -8.50
CA GLN A 106 1.25 16.10 -8.44
C GLN A 106 0.01 15.21 -8.40
N HIS A 107 -1.13 15.70 -7.91
CA HIS A 107 -2.38 14.93 -7.84
C HIS A 107 -3.15 15.13 -9.14
N ILE A 108 -3.08 14.12 -10.02
CA ILE A 108 -3.64 14.16 -11.38
C ILE A 108 -4.82 13.20 -11.58
N SER A 109 -5.08 12.33 -10.60
CA SER A 109 -6.19 11.36 -10.60
C SER A 109 -7.00 11.43 -9.31
N PHE A 110 -8.33 11.43 -9.42
CA PHE A 110 -9.24 11.51 -8.27
C PHE A 110 -10.31 10.44 -8.34
N TYR A 111 -10.60 9.82 -7.20
CA TYR A 111 -11.49 8.66 -7.14
C TYR A 111 -12.69 8.95 -6.25
N SER A 112 -13.90 8.73 -6.76
CA SER A 112 -15.08 8.62 -5.92
C SER A 112 -15.23 7.18 -5.41
N TYR A 113 -16.04 6.97 -4.37
CA TYR A 113 -16.39 5.62 -3.93
C TYR A 113 -17.00 4.79 -5.07
N ARG A 114 -17.81 5.44 -5.94
CA ARG A 114 -18.39 4.81 -7.13
C ARG A 114 -17.30 4.36 -8.11
N THR A 115 -16.27 5.18 -8.32
CA THR A 115 -15.13 4.85 -9.18
C THR A 115 -14.36 3.65 -8.64
N LEU A 116 -14.03 3.63 -7.35
CA LEU A 116 -13.33 2.50 -6.72
C LEU A 116 -14.17 1.22 -6.77
N LYS A 117 -15.49 1.31 -6.55
CA LYS A 117 -16.42 0.18 -6.65
C LYS A 117 -16.48 -0.36 -8.08
N TYR A 118 -16.50 0.52 -9.08
CA TYR A 118 -16.49 0.13 -10.49
C TYR A 118 -15.19 -0.61 -10.85
N ILE A 119 -14.03 -0.10 -10.42
CA ILE A 119 -12.73 -0.75 -10.63
C ILE A 119 -12.71 -2.14 -9.99
N ALA A 120 -13.17 -2.26 -8.73
CA ALA A 120 -13.23 -3.55 -8.05
C ALA A 120 -14.09 -4.56 -8.85
N GLN A 121 -15.25 -4.14 -9.33
CA GLN A 121 -16.14 -4.98 -10.16
C GLN A 121 -15.48 -5.39 -11.49
N LYS A 122 -14.80 -4.46 -12.18
CA LYS A 122 -14.08 -4.72 -13.44
C LYS A 122 -13.09 -5.87 -13.30
N TYR A 123 -12.41 -5.98 -12.15
CA TYR A 123 -11.39 -7.01 -11.90
C TYR A 123 -11.87 -8.18 -11.02
N ASN A 124 -13.18 -8.32 -10.80
CA ASN A 124 -13.77 -9.35 -9.94
C ASN A 124 -13.18 -9.35 -8.51
N MET A 125 -12.94 -8.16 -7.96
CA MET A 125 -12.46 -7.92 -6.61
C MET A 125 -13.59 -7.35 -5.72
N ASN A 126 -13.47 -7.58 -4.43
CA ASN A 126 -14.29 -6.93 -3.40
C ASN A 126 -13.61 -5.62 -2.98
N LEU A 127 -14.41 -4.62 -2.58
CA LEU A 127 -13.93 -3.36 -2.01
C LEU A 127 -14.33 -3.27 -0.54
N CYS A 128 -13.34 -3.06 0.33
CA CYS A 128 -13.53 -2.50 1.67
C CYS A 128 -13.01 -1.06 1.69
N SER A 129 -13.71 -0.16 2.38
CA SER A 129 -13.36 1.26 2.43
C SER A 129 -13.90 1.90 3.71
N ASN A 130 -13.11 2.80 4.30
CA ASN A 130 -13.56 3.70 5.35
C ASN A 130 -14.34 4.91 4.81
N SER A 131 -14.63 4.93 3.50
CA SER A 131 -15.31 6.02 2.80
C SER A 131 -14.60 7.37 2.89
N ARG A 132 -13.28 7.36 3.18
CA ARG A 132 -12.47 8.57 3.29
C ARG A 132 -11.14 8.42 2.55
N ASN A 133 -10.23 7.61 3.08
CA ASN A 133 -8.87 7.57 2.59
C ASN A 133 -8.22 6.20 2.59
N TYR A 134 -8.77 5.19 3.28
CA TYR A 134 -8.21 3.83 3.29
C TYR A 134 -9.15 2.86 2.60
N HIS A 135 -8.59 2.13 1.63
CA HIS A 135 -9.34 1.22 0.76
C HIS A 135 -8.57 -0.08 0.59
N LEU A 136 -9.31 -1.17 0.43
CA LEU A 136 -8.75 -2.50 0.25
C LEU A 136 -9.51 -3.23 -0.84
N PHE A 137 -8.80 -3.58 -1.91
CA PHE A 137 -9.27 -4.53 -2.91
C PHE A 137 -8.85 -5.95 -2.54
N THR A 138 -9.76 -6.91 -2.62
CA THR A 138 -9.47 -8.34 -2.37
C THR A 138 -10.18 -9.25 -3.35
N LYS A 139 -9.47 -10.20 -3.97
CA LYS A 139 -10.07 -11.16 -4.90
C LYS A 139 -10.81 -12.30 -4.19
N ASN A 140 -10.09 -13.03 -3.33
CA ASN A 140 -10.56 -14.31 -2.78
C ASN A 140 -11.15 -14.20 -1.35
N ARG A 141 -10.99 -13.05 -0.68
CA ARG A 141 -11.43 -12.84 0.70
C ARG A 141 -12.51 -11.78 0.78
N LYS A 142 -13.71 -12.14 1.20
CA LYS A 142 -14.75 -11.17 1.57
C LYS A 142 -14.51 -10.71 2.99
N ILE A 143 -13.89 -9.55 3.15
CA ILE A 143 -13.73 -8.90 4.45
C ILE A 143 -14.97 -8.05 4.71
N ASN A 144 -15.55 -8.15 5.91
CA ASN A 144 -16.69 -7.32 6.28
C ASN A 144 -16.22 -5.87 6.48
N ASN A 145 -16.86 -4.93 5.78
CA ASN A 145 -16.47 -3.51 5.84
C ASN A 145 -16.56 -2.91 7.26
N LYS A 146 -17.50 -3.40 8.10
CA LYS A 146 -17.60 -2.98 9.51
C LYS A 146 -16.39 -3.44 10.31
N ILE A 147 -15.89 -4.66 10.07
CA ILE A 147 -14.68 -5.18 10.72
C ILE A 147 -13.45 -4.39 10.25
N PHE A 148 -13.35 -4.12 8.95
CA PHE A 148 -12.28 -3.28 8.39
C PHE A 148 -12.25 -1.90 9.08
N ASN A 149 -13.39 -1.23 9.16
CA ASN A 149 -13.49 0.08 9.82
C ASN A 149 -13.24 0.02 11.33
N LEU A 150 -13.65 -1.05 12.00
CA LEU A 150 -13.36 -1.26 13.42
C LEU A 150 -11.85 -1.41 13.65
N LEU A 151 -11.16 -2.21 12.84
CA LEU A 151 -9.70 -2.40 12.96
C LEU A 151 -8.94 -1.09 12.73
N LEU A 152 -9.34 -0.27 11.75
CA LEU A 152 -8.75 1.05 11.51
C LEU A 152 -8.95 2.01 12.70
N LYS A 153 -10.06 1.91 13.42
CA LYS A 153 -10.27 2.70 14.66
C LYS A 153 -9.44 2.14 15.82
N LEU A 154 -9.38 0.82 15.95
CA LEU A 154 -8.68 0.13 17.03
C LEU A 154 -7.15 0.18 16.91
N GLN A 155 -6.59 0.56 15.76
CA GLN A 155 -5.13 0.66 15.59
C GLN A 155 -4.46 1.58 16.63
N ARG A 156 -5.20 2.59 17.12
CA ARG A 156 -4.73 3.56 18.13
C ARG A 156 -4.72 2.99 19.55
N PHE A 157 -5.33 1.82 19.78
CA PHE A 157 -5.54 1.21 21.09
C PHE A 157 -4.59 0.03 21.34
N GLY A 158 -3.34 0.15 20.91
CA GLY A 158 -2.26 -0.76 21.29
C GLY A 158 -2.19 -2.10 20.55
N LEU A 159 -3.05 -2.34 19.55
CA LEU A 159 -2.97 -3.50 18.65
C LEU A 159 -1.57 -3.64 18.04
N PHE A 160 -0.94 -2.50 17.70
CA PHE A 160 0.42 -2.43 17.22
C PHE A 160 1.44 -3.09 18.16
N PHE A 161 1.40 -2.77 19.46
CA PHE A 161 2.33 -3.34 20.45
C PHE A 161 2.15 -4.85 20.60
N TYR A 162 0.91 -5.31 20.54
CA TYR A 162 0.61 -6.74 20.57
C TYR A 162 1.17 -7.47 19.34
N VAL A 163 0.99 -6.92 18.13
CA VAL A 163 1.57 -7.47 16.90
C VAL A 163 3.10 -7.47 17.01
N LYS A 164 3.71 -6.34 17.36
CA LYS A 164 5.17 -6.21 17.51
C LYS A 164 5.76 -7.22 18.49
N LYS A 165 5.10 -7.47 19.63
CA LYS A 165 5.54 -8.48 20.62
C LYS A 165 5.49 -9.92 20.09
N LYS A 166 4.60 -10.23 19.15
CA LYS A 166 4.43 -11.57 18.57
C LYS A 166 5.29 -11.83 17.34
N MET A 167 5.88 -10.79 16.77
CA MET A 167 6.72 -10.85 15.58
C MET A 167 8.20 -10.91 15.98
N LYS A 168 9.00 -11.64 15.19
CA LYS A 168 10.46 -11.58 15.28
C LYS A 168 10.91 -10.49 14.32
N SER A 169 11.58 -9.45 14.83
CA SER A 169 12.18 -8.40 14.02
C SER A 169 13.17 -8.97 13.00
N LEU A 170 13.17 -8.42 11.78
CA LEU A 170 14.14 -8.77 10.74
C LEU A 170 15.39 -7.87 10.76
N THR A 171 15.51 -6.91 11.67
CA THR A 171 16.60 -5.91 11.63
C THR A 171 18.00 -6.53 11.62
N ILE A 172 18.26 -7.52 12.49
CA ILE A 172 19.57 -8.20 12.54
C ILE A 172 19.78 -9.11 11.32
N ASP A 173 18.74 -9.83 10.92
CA ASP A 173 18.78 -10.74 9.76
C ASP A 173 19.04 -9.92 8.47
N ASP A 174 18.43 -8.75 8.34
CA ASP A 174 18.61 -7.80 7.24
C ASP A 174 20.01 -7.19 7.22
N MET A 175 20.53 -6.76 8.37
CA MET A 175 21.89 -6.22 8.48
C MET A 175 22.91 -7.25 8.00
N ASN A 176 22.80 -8.50 8.46
CA ASN A 176 23.69 -9.58 8.04
C ASN A 176 23.60 -9.85 6.52
N PHE A 177 22.39 -9.81 5.95
CA PHE A 177 22.17 -9.94 4.52
C PHE A 177 22.82 -8.80 3.71
N LEU A 178 22.74 -7.56 4.18
CA LEU A 178 23.37 -6.43 3.50
C LEU A 178 24.89 -6.49 3.59
N ILE A 179 25.44 -6.87 4.74
CA ILE A 179 26.89 -7.06 4.91
C ILE A 179 27.40 -8.15 3.96
N SER A 180 26.69 -9.27 3.80
CA SER A 180 27.12 -10.33 2.89
C SER A 180 27.09 -9.90 1.42
N LYS A 181 26.15 -9.03 1.02
CA LYS A 181 26.12 -8.43 -0.31
C LYS A 181 27.25 -7.43 -0.58
N MET A 182 27.78 -6.77 0.45
CA MET A 182 28.90 -5.83 0.29
C MET A 182 30.26 -6.53 0.17
N LYS A 183 30.36 -7.78 0.62
CA LYS A 183 31.59 -8.58 0.58
C LYS A 183 31.79 -9.33 -0.75
N ASN A 184 30.75 -9.39 -1.57
CA ASN A 184 30.75 -9.99 -2.91
C ASN A 184 30.73 -8.87 -3.96
#